data_AF-A0A7C5B1H3-F1
#
_entry.id   AF-A0A7C5B1H3-F1
#
_cell.length_a   1.000
_cell.length_b   1.000
_cell.length_c   1.000
_cell.angle_alpha   90.00
_cell.angle_beta   90.00
_cell.angle_gamma   90.00
#
_symmetry.space_group_name_H-M   'P 1'
#
loop_
_entity.id
_entity.type
_entity.pdbx_description
1 polymer ?
#
loop_
_entity_poly.entity_id
_entity_poly.type
_entity_poly.pdbx_seq_one_letter_code
_entity_poly.pdbx_strand_id
1 'polypeptide(L)'
;MRTMKQLFRKGFILPAAAVCSLLSPFTAAQAALVQYSFTGTVGGANGVLRSDLPVGSTMTGTFSFDNATSNTGIGRYPGAVQSLSLNIGSYSVSFDPAGDVNLVRITDNPSGDLWRLRTSVMGPGIGSGIGQYSPTEFRLDLEDEDGFAITGTGLQDPPSLGNLTSTQWRLVFEDAGGRMVRVQGVLNSLTAVPLPAAVLLFGAGLISLVGLGAGGLRNLRGSRA
;
A
#
# COMPACT_ATOMS: atom_id res chain seq x y z
N MET A 1 77.75 -27.83 20.45
CA MET A 1 77.36 -26.46 20.89
C MET A 1 76.38 -25.93 19.86
N ARG A 2 75.05 -25.96 20.07
CA ARG A 2 74.20 -24.91 20.71
C ARG A 2 74.60 -23.50 20.23
N THR A 3 73.78 -22.61 19.66
CA THR A 3 72.31 -22.41 19.62
C THR A 3 72.08 -21.25 18.62
N MET A 4 71.16 -21.34 17.65
CA MET A 4 69.80 -20.77 17.69
C MET A 4 69.73 -19.24 17.92
N LYS A 5 69.31 -18.48 16.90
CA LYS A 5 68.50 -17.26 17.04
C LYS A 5 67.79 -16.94 15.73
N GLN A 6 66.55 -17.44 15.63
CA GLN A 6 65.53 -16.96 14.72
C GLN A 6 65.14 -15.53 15.12
N LEU A 7 65.14 -14.59 14.17
CA LEU A 7 64.49 -13.29 14.33
C LEU A 7 63.23 -13.23 13.47
N PHE A 8 62.14 -13.61 14.14
CA PHE A 8 60.80 -13.05 14.07
C PHE A 8 60.32 -12.39 12.77
N ARG A 9 59.48 -13.16 12.08
CA ARG A 9 58.37 -12.75 11.22
C ARG A 9 57.60 -11.56 11.83
N LYS A 10 57.57 -10.42 11.13
CA LYS A 10 56.56 -9.37 11.34
C LYS A 10 55.26 -9.84 10.70
N GLY A 11 54.35 -10.36 11.51
CA GLY A 11 52.97 -10.60 11.11
C GLY A 11 52.26 -9.26 10.95
N PHE A 12 51.81 -8.97 9.73
CA PHE A 12 50.79 -7.96 9.47
C PHE A 12 49.51 -8.42 10.18
N ILE A 13 49.21 -7.82 11.34
CA ILE A 13 47.90 -7.94 11.97
C ILE A 13 46.96 -7.02 11.18
N LEU A 14 46.35 -7.56 10.13
CA LEU A 14 45.18 -6.97 9.50
C LEU A 14 44.07 -6.94 10.55
N PRO A 15 43.43 -5.78 10.84
CA PRO A 15 42.31 -5.75 11.74
C PRO A 15 41.13 -6.47 11.06
N ALA A 16 40.77 -7.64 11.58
CA ALA A 16 39.61 -8.43 11.16
C ALA A 16 38.25 -7.71 11.36
N ALA A 17 38.26 -6.44 11.75
CA ALA A 17 37.07 -5.61 11.97
C ALA A 17 36.50 -4.98 10.67
N ALA A 18 37.24 -5.01 9.55
CA ALA A 18 36.80 -4.35 8.31
C ALA A 18 36.13 -5.27 7.27
N VAL A 19 36.04 -6.59 7.51
CA VAL A 19 35.53 -7.54 6.50
C VAL A 19 34.14 -8.10 6.82
N CYS A 20 33.64 -7.98 8.05
CA CYS A 20 32.32 -8.53 8.41
C CYS A 20 31.13 -7.62 8.12
N SER A 21 31.33 -6.40 7.61
CA SER A 21 30.24 -5.47 7.24
C SER A 21 29.70 -5.68 5.81
N LEU A 22 30.26 -6.59 5.02
CA LEU A 22 29.88 -6.82 3.61
C LEU A 22 29.01 -8.07 3.38
N LEU A 23 28.59 -8.78 4.43
CA LEU A 23 27.82 -10.04 4.30
C LEU A 23 26.63 -10.10 5.24
N SER A 24 25.92 -8.98 5.43
CA SER A 24 24.53 -9.08 5.87
C SER A 24 23.70 -9.45 4.64
N PRO A 25 23.18 -10.69 4.53
CA PRO A 25 22.09 -10.93 3.60
C PRO A 25 20.97 -9.97 4.00
N PHE A 26 20.68 -9.00 3.14
CA PHE A 26 19.44 -8.26 3.22
C PHE A 26 18.34 -9.31 3.06
N THR A 27 17.86 -9.84 4.18
CA THR A 27 16.67 -10.67 4.21
C THR A 27 15.57 -9.83 3.59
N ALA A 28 14.93 -10.39 2.57
CA ALA A 28 13.87 -9.77 1.78
C ALA A 28 13.03 -8.82 2.64
N ALA A 29 12.92 -7.56 2.19
CA ALA A 29 11.96 -6.62 2.74
C ALA A 29 10.61 -7.35 2.80
N GLN A 30 10.12 -7.61 4.01
CA GLN A 30 8.82 -8.24 4.18
C GLN A 30 7.80 -7.40 3.42
N ALA A 31 6.95 -8.08 2.66
CA ALA A 31 5.79 -7.53 1.96
C ALA A 31 5.14 -6.42 2.79
N ALA A 32 5.35 -5.18 2.35
CA ALA A 32 4.83 -4.03 3.06
C ALA A 32 3.39 -3.81 2.62
N LEU A 33 2.49 -3.70 3.60
CA LEU A 33 1.20 -3.08 3.38
C LEU A 33 1.45 -1.66 2.86
N VAL A 34 1.09 -1.40 1.60
CA VAL A 34 1.29 -0.08 1.01
C VAL A 34 0.04 0.73 1.26
N GLN A 35 0.20 1.92 1.84
CA GLN A 35 -0.91 2.81 2.16
C GLN A 35 -0.85 4.06 1.28
N TYR A 36 -2.02 4.48 0.80
CA TYR A 36 -2.20 5.68 0.00
C TYR A 36 -3.25 6.57 0.65
N SER A 37 -3.04 7.88 0.56
CA SER A 37 -4.08 8.88 0.76
C SER A 37 -4.45 9.50 -0.57
N PHE A 38 -5.73 9.81 -0.73
CA PHE A 38 -6.25 10.39 -1.96
C PHE A 38 -7.23 11.51 -1.67
N THR A 39 -7.28 12.44 -2.61
CA THR A 39 -8.32 13.48 -2.65
C THR A 39 -8.90 13.56 -4.04
N GLY A 40 -10.17 13.96 -4.12
CA GLY A 40 -10.90 14.06 -5.36
C GLY A 40 -12.07 15.01 -5.24
N THR A 41 -12.85 15.08 -6.31
CA THR A 41 -14.07 15.89 -6.37
C THR A 41 -15.21 15.06 -6.94
N VAL A 42 -16.42 15.27 -6.43
CA VAL A 42 -17.64 14.67 -6.99
C VAL A 42 -17.96 15.35 -8.31
N GLY A 43 -17.85 14.62 -9.41
CA GLY A 43 -18.18 15.11 -10.76
C GLY A 43 -19.62 14.82 -11.17
N GLY A 44 -20.24 13.78 -10.61
CA GLY A 44 -21.62 13.42 -10.91
C GLY A 44 -22.23 12.51 -9.85
N ALA A 45 -23.49 12.77 -9.52
CA ALA A 45 -24.30 11.94 -8.63
C ALA A 45 -25.64 11.65 -9.30
N ASN A 46 -26.16 10.43 -9.13
CA ASN A 46 -27.53 10.12 -9.51
C ASN A 46 -28.51 11.05 -8.77
N GLY A 47 -29.61 11.43 -9.41
CA GLY A 47 -30.52 12.46 -8.90
C GLY A 47 -31.02 12.20 -7.47
N VAL A 48 -31.31 10.93 -7.16
CA VAL A 48 -31.76 10.48 -5.83
C VAL A 48 -30.70 10.62 -4.72
N LEU A 49 -29.42 10.70 -5.09
CA LEU A 49 -28.30 10.87 -4.14
C LEU A 49 -27.76 12.30 -4.11
N ARG A 50 -28.25 13.18 -4.99
CA ARG A 50 -27.61 14.48 -5.25
C ARG A 50 -27.76 15.46 -4.08
N SER A 51 -28.80 15.33 -3.26
CA SER A 51 -28.97 16.11 -2.03
C SER A 51 -27.98 15.69 -0.94
N ASP A 52 -27.69 14.39 -0.84
CA ASP A 52 -26.81 13.83 0.18
C ASP A 52 -25.33 13.93 -0.21
N LEU A 53 -25.05 13.76 -1.51
CA LEU A 53 -23.72 13.78 -2.10
C LEU A 53 -23.67 14.78 -3.28
N PRO A 54 -23.65 16.08 -2.99
CA PRO A 54 -23.73 17.10 -4.03
C PRO A 54 -22.49 17.12 -4.92
N VAL A 55 -22.72 17.40 -6.21
CA VAL A 55 -21.66 17.63 -7.20
C VAL A 55 -20.80 18.82 -6.77
N GLY A 56 -19.49 18.69 -6.92
CA GLY A 56 -18.51 19.67 -6.43
C GLY A 56 -18.02 19.42 -5.01
N SER A 57 -18.61 18.48 -4.27
CA SER A 57 -18.11 18.11 -2.94
C SER A 57 -16.69 17.55 -3.03
N THR A 58 -15.86 17.92 -2.07
CA THR A 58 -14.55 17.31 -1.87
C THR A 58 -14.72 15.88 -1.37
N MET A 59 -13.96 14.99 -1.99
CA MET A 59 -13.81 13.61 -1.58
C MET A 59 -12.39 13.42 -1.03
N THR A 60 -12.25 12.75 0.10
CA THR A 60 -10.95 12.39 0.68
C THR A 60 -10.98 10.95 1.16
N GLY A 61 -9.82 10.31 1.23
CA GLY A 61 -9.76 8.96 1.74
C GLY A 61 -8.37 8.39 1.84
N THR A 62 -8.32 7.15 2.31
CA THR A 62 -7.13 6.32 2.33
C THR A 62 -7.47 4.92 1.89
N PHE A 63 -6.53 4.23 1.26
CA PHE A 63 -6.62 2.79 1.05
C PHE A 63 -5.28 2.13 1.31
N SER A 64 -5.29 0.83 1.52
CA SER A 64 -4.08 0.03 1.49
C SER A 64 -4.29 -1.27 0.75
N PHE A 65 -3.21 -1.77 0.14
CA PHE A 65 -3.19 -3.10 -0.46
C PHE A 65 -1.89 -3.84 -0.13
N ASP A 66 -1.98 -5.16 -0.15
CA ASP A 66 -0.83 -6.06 0.03
C ASP A 66 -0.15 -6.26 -1.33
N ASN A 67 1.05 -5.69 -1.48
CA ASN A 67 1.85 -5.79 -2.69
C ASN A 67 2.50 -7.18 -2.92
N ALA A 68 2.33 -8.12 -1.98
CA ALA A 68 2.72 -9.52 -2.16
C ALA A 68 1.55 -10.43 -2.56
N THR A 69 0.37 -9.87 -2.82
CA THR A 69 -0.79 -10.66 -3.24
C THR A 69 -0.48 -11.43 -4.51
N SER A 70 -0.73 -12.73 -4.49
CA SER A 70 -0.53 -13.61 -5.65
C SER A 70 -1.51 -13.27 -6.78
N ASN A 71 -1.01 -13.31 -8.01
CA ASN A 71 -1.82 -13.11 -9.20
C ASN A 71 -2.68 -14.37 -9.48
N THR A 72 -3.98 -14.18 -9.69
CA THR A 72 -4.90 -15.22 -10.17
C THR A 72 -5.32 -14.90 -11.61
N GLY A 73 -4.47 -15.24 -12.58
CA GLY A 73 -4.69 -14.95 -14.00
C GLY A 73 -3.73 -13.89 -14.52
N ILE A 74 -4.15 -13.06 -15.47
CA ILE A 74 -3.33 -11.98 -16.02
C ILE A 74 -3.73 -10.68 -15.32
N GLY A 75 -2.85 -10.18 -14.44
CA GLY A 75 -3.01 -8.90 -13.72
C GLY A 75 -4.23 -8.82 -12.81
N ARG A 76 -4.59 -9.91 -12.12
CA ARG A 76 -5.71 -9.93 -11.17
C ARG A 76 -5.23 -10.37 -9.80
N TYR A 77 -5.44 -9.52 -8.81
CA TYR A 77 -4.95 -9.69 -7.45
C TYR A 77 -6.13 -9.68 -6.47
N PRO A 78 -6.88 -10.79 -6.38
CA PRO A 78 -8.01 -10.88 -5.47
C PRO A 78 -7.53 -10.87 -4.01
N GLY A 79 -8.27 -10.20 -3.14
CA GLY A 79 -7.88 -10.07 -1.74
C GLY A 79 -6.75 -9.07 -1.49
N ALA A 80 -6.28 -8.35 -2.51
CA ALA A 80 -5.17 -7.42 -2.37
C ALA A 80 -5.52 -6.23 -1.49
N VAL A 81 -6.75 -5.71 -1.57
CA VAL A 81 -7.17 -4.53 -0.78
C VAL A 81 -7.33 -4.95 0.69
N GLN A 82 -6.67 -4.21 1.59
CA GLN A 82 -6.66 -4.51 3.02
C GLN A 82 -7.40 -3.46 3.84
N SER A 83 -7.51 -2.23 3.32
CA SER A 83 -8.31 -1.19 3.94
C SER A 83 -8.74 -0.15 2.93
N LEU A 84 -9.83 0.54 3.26
CA LEU A 84 -10.36 1.71 2.57
C LEU A 84 -11.13 2.54 3.60
N SER A 85 -10.93 3.85 3.55
CA SER A 85 -11.78 4.86 4.17
C SER A 85 -12.02 5.95 3.16
N LEU A 86 -13.27 6.35 2.98
CA LEU A 86 -13.68 7.38 2.04
C LEU A 86 -14.64 8.32 2.75
N ASN A 87 -14.42 9.62 2.60
CA ASN A 87 -15.25 10.69 3.12
C ASN A 87 -15.67 11.63 1.99
N ILE A 88 -16.94 12.01 1.95
CA ILE A 88 -17.50 13.02 1.05
C ILE A 88 -18.35 13.95 1.92
N GLY A 89 -17.82 15.13 2.26
CA GLY A 89 -18.44 15.99 3.25
C GLY A 89 -18.55 15.27 4.61
N SER A 90 -19.77 15.10 5.13
CA SER A 90 -20.05 14.35 6.36
C SER A 90 -20.36 12.86 6.13
N TYR A 91 -20.45 12.42 4.88
CA TYR A 91 -20.74 11.03 4.54
C TYR A 91 -19.45 10.22 4.50
N SER A 92 -19.44 9.04 5.12
CA SER A 92 -18.27 8.19 5.21
C SER A 92 -18.59 6.74 4.89
N VAL A 93 -17.70 6.06 4.17
CA VAL A 93 -17.75 4.61 3.95
C VAL A 93 -16.40 3.98 4.26
N SER A 94 -16.42 2.71 4.63
CA SER A 94 -15.24 1.93 4.96
C SER A 94 -15.20 0.63 4.17
N PHE A 95 -14.02 0.04 4.07
CA PHE A 95 -13.82 -1.31 3.53
C PHE A 95 -14.75 -2.32 4.21
N ASP A 96 -15.37 -3.17 3.39
CA ASP A 96 -16.11 -4.34 3.87
C ASP A 96 -15.30 -5.62 3.59
N PRO A 97 -14.61 -6.18 4.60
CA PRO A 97 -13.83 -7.41 4.44
C PRO A 97 -14.70 -8.65 4.21
N ALA A 98 -15.99 -8.60 4.54
CA ALA A 98 -16.93 -9.71 4.34
C ALA A 98 -17.67 -9.62 3.00
N GLY A 99 -17.50 -8.54 2.25
CA GLY A 99 -18.16 -8.33 0.96
C GLY A 99 -17.56 -9.15 -0.18
N ASP A 100 -18.32 -9.31 -1.25
CA ASP A 100 -17.99 -10.20 -2.37
C ASP A 100 -16.88 -9.67 -3.31
N VAL A 101 -16.46 -8.41 -3.14
CA VAL A 101 -15.52 -7.75 -4.05
C VAL A 101 -14.28 -7.31 -3.29
N ASN A 102 -13.12 -7.82 -3.69
CA ASN A 102 -11.82 -7.32 -3.26
C ASN A 102 -10.79 -7.66 -4.35
N LEU A 103 -10.38 -6.67 -5.14
CA LEU A 103 -9.54 -6.89 -6.31
C LEU A 103 -8.71 -5.64 -6.64
N VAL A 104 -7.41 -5.83 -6.81
CA VAL A 104 -6.59 -4.96 -7.65
C VAL A 104 -6.46 -5.63 -9.03
N ARG A 105 -6.71 -4.87 -10.09
CA ARG A 105 -6.57 -5.33 -11.47
C ARG A 105 -5.63 -4.40 -12.23
N ILE A 106 -4.67 -4.98 -12.92
CA ILE A 106 -3.74 -4.29 -13.79
C ILE A 106 -3.88 -4.89 -15.18
N THR A 107 -4.03 -4.04 -16.18
CA THR A 107 -4.15 -4.44 -17.57
C THR A 107 -3.14 -3.62 -18.35
N ASP A 108 -2.34 -4.31 -19.14
CA ASP A 108 -1.41 -3.76 -20.12
C ASP A 108 -1.84 -4.32 -21.47
N ASN A 109 -2.45 -3.47 -22.30
CA ASN A 109 -3.04 -3.84 -23.58
C ASN A 109 -2.85 -2.71 -24.60
N PRO A 110 -2.72 -3.03 -25.90
CA PRO A 110 -2.58 -2.03 -26.97
C PRO A 110 -3.74 -1.02 -27.11
N SER A 111 -4.89 -1.33 -26.51
CA SER A 111 -6.09 -0.49 -26.55
C SER A 111 -6.26 0.41 -25.31
N GLY A 112 -5.27 0.43 -24.43
CA GLY A 112 -5.27 1.21 -23.20
C GLY A 112 -5.06 0.35 -21.97
N ASP A 113 -4.25 0.91 -21.07
CA ASP A 113 -3.84 0.28 -19.84
C ASP A 113 -4.71 0.77 -18.68
N LEU A 114 -4.83 -0.08 -17.68
CA LEU A 114 -5.71 0.18 -16.54
C LEU A 114 -5.09 -0.36 -15.26
N TRP A 115 -4.97 0.51 -14.27
CA TRP A 115 -4.80 0.15 -12.88
C TRP A 115 -6.13 0.41 -12.17
N ARG A 116 -6.73 -0.65 -11.63
CA ARG A 116 -8.04 -0.61 -10.98
C ARG A 116 -7.97 -1.18 -9.58
N LEU A 117 -8.46 -0.41 -8.62
CA LEU A 117 -8.83 -0.91 -7.29
C LEU A 117 -10.35 -1.03 -7.23
N ARG A 118 -10.85 -2.20 -6.85
CA ARG A 118 -12.29 -2.46 -6.72
C ARG A 118 -12.53 -3.22 -5.43
N THR A 119 -13.37 -2.70 -4.56
CA THR A 119 -13.63 -3.31 -3.25
C THR A 119 -15.05 -3.08 -2.77
N SER A 120 -15.58 -4.04 -2.04
CA SER A 120 -16.80 -3.90 -1.27
C SER A 120 -16.59 -2.89 -0.15
N VAL A 121 -17.66 -2.16 0.13
CA VAL A 121 -17.68 -1.13 1.16
C VAL A 121 -18.96 -1.23 1.97
N MET A 122 -18.89 -0.72 3.20
CA MET A 122 -20.02 -0.55 4.09
C MET A 122 -20.10 0.89 4.58
N GLY A 123 -21.29 1.32 4.96
CA GLY A 123 -21.54 2.66 5.47
C GLY A 123 -23.02 2.88 5.68
N PRO A 124 -23.42 4.05 6.22
CA PRO A 124 -24.83 4.37 6.38
C PRO A 124 -25.50 4.46 5.01
N GLY A 125 -26.74 3.99 4.93
CA GLY A 125 -27.56 4.20 3.75
C GLY A 125 -28.03 5.65 3.65
N ILE A 126 -28.14 6.17 2.42
CA ILE A 126 -28.57 7.54 2.11
C ILE A 126 -29.82 7.53 1.23
N GLY A 127 -30.44 8.68 1.03
CA GLY A 127 -31.79 8.78 0.49
C GLY A 127 -32.87 8.51 1.53
N SER A 128 -34.03 9.15 1.39
CA SER A 128 -35.14 9.06 2.33
C SER A 128 -36.20 8.03 1.90
N GLY A 129 -36.73 7.26 2.86
CA GLY A 129 -37.92 6.41 2.69
C GLY A 129 -37.63 4.96 2.28
N ILE A 130 -38.58 4.31 1.60
CA ILE A 130 -38.55 2.88 1.19
C ILE A 130 -37.42 2.60 0.17
N GLY A 131 -36.81 3.64 -0.40
CA GLY A 131 -35.68 3.55 -1.34
C GLY A 131 -34.35 4.02 -0.76
N GLN A 132 -34.07 3.73 0.52
CA GLN A 132 -32.75 3.99 1.09
C GLN A 132 -31.70 3.15 0.35
N TYR A 133 -30.60 3.82 -0.01
CA TYR A 133 -29.51 3.26 -0.79
C TYR A 133 -28.29 3.03 0.10
N SER A 134 -27.85 1.78 0.21
CA SER A 134 -26.64 1.41 0.93
C SER A 134 -25.45 1.37 -0.01
N PRO A 135 -24.26 1.85 0.39
CA PRO A 135 -23.06 1.73 -0.42
C PRO A 135 -22.67 0.25 -0.51
N THR A 136 -22.23 -0.19 -1.69
CA THR A 136 -21.89 -1.61 -1.94
C THR A 136 -20.50 -1.79 -2.51
N GLU A 137 -20.06 -0.89 -3.39
CA GLU A 137 -18.75 -1.00 -4.07
C GLU A 137 -18.09 0.36 -4.23
N PHE A 138 -16.81 0.43 -3.88
CA PHE A 138 -15.91 1.49 -4.32
C PHE A 138 -15.02 0.98 -5.46
N ARG A 139 -14.82 1.84 -6.46
CA ARG A 139 -13.92 1.61 -7.58
C ARG A 139 -13.08 2.84 -7.86
N LEU A 140 -11.79 2.61 -8.07
CA LEU A 140 -10.83 3.59 -8.56
C LEU A 140 -10.21 3.04 -9.85
N ASP A 141 -10.32 3.81 -10.92
CA ASP A 141 -9.82 3.49 -12.26
C ASP A 141 -8.80 4.56 -12.68
N LEU A 142 -7.57 4.11 -12.91
CA LEU A 142 -6.45 4.90 -13.41
C LEU A 142 -6.10 4.35 -14.80
N GLU A 143 -6.40 5.12 -15.84
CA GLU A 143 -6.23 4.67 -17.23
C GLU A 143 -5.07 5.44 -17.88
N ASP A 144 -4.34 4.74 -18.72
CA ASP A 144 -3.23 5.25 -19.51
C ASP A 144 -3.38 4.69 -20.93
N GLU A 145 -3.82 5.52 -21.87
CA GLU A 145 -3.95 5.10 -23.27
C GLU A 145 -2.61 5.09 -24.01
N ASP A 146 -1.60 5.82 -23.50
CA ASP A 146 -0.29 5.94 -24.13
C ASP A 146 0.66 4.79 -23.75
N GLY A 147 0.37 4.09 -22.64
CA GLY A 147 1.04 2.87 -22.18
C GLY A 147 2.43 3.08 -21.59
N PHE A 148 2.70 4.27 -21.06
CA PHE A 148 4.00 4.62 -20.46
C PHE A 148 4.00 4.58 -18.93
N ALA A 149 2.84 4.78 -18.30
CA ALA A 149 2.67 4.85 -16.86
C ALA A 149 2.36 3.48 -16.24
N ILE A 150 1.73 2.58 -16.99
CA ILE A 150 1.38 1.23 -16.56
C ILE A 150 2.10 0.26 -17.49
N THR A 151 3.03 -0.54 -16.96
CA THR A 151 3.77 -1.50 -17.77
C THR A 151 3.63 -2.90 -17.21
N GLY A 152 3.31 -3.86 -18.07
CA GLY A 152 3.08 -5.24 -17.70
C GLY A 152 1.83 -5.44 -16.84
N THR A 153 1.66 -6.68 -16.40
CA THR A 153 0.50 -7.08 -15.59
C THR A 153 0.90 -7.52 -14.19
N GLY A 154 2.11 -7.18 -13.75
CA GLY A 154 2.61 -7.43 -12.39
C GLY A 154 1.95 -6.50 -11.37
N LEU A 155 1.86 -6.90 -10.10
CA LEU A 155 1.34 -6.03 -9.06
C LEU A 155 2.33 -4.89 -8.86
N GLN A 156 1.85 -3.67 -9.03
CA GLN A 156 2.63 -2.47 -8.92
C GLN A 156 1.83 -1.39 -8.21
N ASP A 157 2.56 -0.42 -7.69
CA ASP A 157 1.99 0.78 -7.11
C ASP A 157 1.14 1.55 -8.13
N PRO A 158 0.09 2.25 -7.69
CA PRO A 158 -0.67 3.14 -8.55
C PRO A 158 0.27 4.14 -9.24
N PRO A 159 0.13 4.35 -10.57
CA PRO A 159 0.93 5.33 -11.29
C PRO A 159 0.63 6.76 -10.82
N SER A 160 1.57 7.66 -11.10
CA SER A 160 1.40 9.09 -10.82
C SER A 160 0.32 9.70 -11.72
N LEU A 161 -0.59 10.49 -11.13
CA LEU A 161 -1.77 11.01 -11.84
C LEU A 161 -1.45 11.86 -13.09
N GLY A 162 -0.28 12.52 -13.13
CA GLY A 162 0.11 13.40 -14.24
C GLY A 162 0.44 12.69 -15.55
N ASN A 163 0.62 11.36 -15.51
CA ASN A 163 0.93 10.55 -16.69
C ASN A 163 -0.30 9.74 -17.17
N LEU A 164 -1.48 10.03 -16.63
CA LEU A 164 -2.70 9.27 -16.90
C LEU A 164 -3.65 10.06 -17.79
N THR A 165 -4.36 9.34 -18.65
CA THR A 165 -5.42 9.91 -19.49
C THR A 165 -6.73 10.07 -18.72
N SER A 166 -6.98 9.23 -17.71
CA SER A 166 -8.19 9.27 -16.90
C SER A 166 -7.94 8.83 -15.44
N THR A 167 -8.54 9.55 -14.50
CA THR A 167 -8.35 9.35 -13.05
C THR A 167 -9.70 9.30 -12.32
N GLN A 168 -10.52 8.30 -12.64
CA GLN A 168 -11.92 8.26 -12.19
C GLN A 168 -12.10 7.42 -10.93
N TRP A 169 -12.99 7.88 -10.06
CA TRP A 169 -13.49 7.08 -8.95
C TRP A 169 -15.01 6.96 -9.00
N ARG A 170 -15.54 5.90 -8.40
CA ARG A 170 -16.97 5.63 -8.29
C ARG A 170 -17.30 4.97 -6.97
N LEU A 171 -18.41 5.40 -6.39
CA LEU A 171 -19.11 4.73 -5.30
C LEU A 171 -20.48 4.28 -5.79
N VAL A 172 -20.75 2.99 -5.70
CA VAL A 172 -22.01 2.35 -6.10
C VAL A 172 -22.85 2.13 -4.87
N PHE A 173 -24.15 2.37 -5.02
CA PHE A 173 -25.15 2.12 -4.01
C PHE A 173 -26.27 1.25 -4.57
N GLU A 174 -26.94 0.53 -3.69
CA GLU A 174 -28.04 -0.37 -4.00
C GLU A 174 -29.16 -0.19 -2.99
N ASP A 175 -30.41 -0.18 -3.46
CA ASP A 175 -31.58 -0.21 -2.58
C ASP A 175 -32.06 -1.64 -2.32
N ALA A 176 -33.03 -1.81 -1.41
CA ALA A 176 -33.59 -3.13 -1.09
C ALA A 176 -34.26 -3.84 -2.28
N GLY A 177 -34.57 -3.12 -3.37
CA GLY A 177 -35.11 -3.67 -4.61
C GLY A 177 -34.06 -4.06 -5.64
N GLY A 178 -32.77 -3.95 -5.30
CA GLY A 178 -31.66 -4.27 -6.21
C GLY A 178 -31.37 -3.19 -7.25
N ARG A 179 -31.97 -2.00 -7.13
CA ARG A 179 -31.71 -0.90 -8.06
C ARG A 179 -30.38 -0.26 -7.70
N MET A 180 -29.45 -0.26 -8.64
CA MET A 180 -28.13 0.34 -8.47
C MET A 180 -28.10 1.80 -8.93
N VAL A 181 -27.49 2.65 -8.12
CA VAL A 181 -27.16 4.04 -8.47
C VAL A 181 -25.70 4.31 -8.12
N ARG A 182 -25.14 5.40 -8.66
CA ARG A 182 -23.73 5.73 -8.45
C ARG A 182 -23.47 7.21 -8.23
N VAL A 183 -22.39 7.47 -7.50
CA VAL A 183 -21.69 8.74 -7.44
C VAL A 183 -20.30 8.52 -8.01
N GLN A 184 -19.81 9.46 -8.80
CA GLN A 184 -18.52 9.37 -9.46
C GLN A 184 -17.84 10.72 -9.56
N GLY A 185 -16.55 10.71 -9.82
CA GLY A 185 -15.78 11.92 -9.95
C GLY A 185 -14.36 11.66 -10.40
N VAL A 186 -13.51 12.65 -10.20
CA VAL A 186 -12.09 12.60 -10.57
C VAL A 186 -11.22 12.65 -9.31
N LEU A 187 -10.07 11.99 -9.37
CA LEU A 187 -9.01 12.17 -8.39
C LEU A 187 -8.21 13.43 -8.71
N ASN A 188 -7.89 14.17 -7.65
CA ASN A 188 -7.06 15.36 -7.69
C ASN A 188 -5.67 15.10 -7.12
N SER A 189 -5.54 14.20 -6.14
CA SER A 189 -4.25 13.75 -5.63
C SER A 189 -4.28 12.29 -5.20
N LEU A 190 -3.13 11.64 -5.34
CA LEU A 190 -2.86 10.29 -4.84
C LEU A 190 -1.42 10.25 -4.36
N THR A 191 -1.23 9.98 -3.08
CA THR A 191 0.08 10.05 -2.43
C THR A 191 0.31 8.83 -1.56
N ALA A 192 1.46 8.18 -1.73
CA ALA A 192 1.90 7.13 -0.81
C ALA A 192 2.12 7.72 0.59
N VAL A 193 1.61 7.05 1.61
CA VAL A 193 1.79 7.43 3.01
C VAL A 193 3.04 6.72 3.53
N PRO A 194 4.09 7.45 3.91
CA PRO A 194 5.30 6.83 4.44
C PRO A 194 4.99 6.02 5.71
N LEU A 195 5.62 4.85 5.86
CA LEU A 195 5.53 4.10 7.10
C LEU A 195 6.02 4.98 8.27
N PRO A 196 5.35 4.96 9.44
CA PRO A 196 5.75 5.77 10.57
C PRO A 196 7.24 5.54 10.91
N ALA A 197 8.02 6.62 10.98
CA ALA A 197 9.45 6.56 11.28
C ALA A 197 9.77 5.80 12.58
N ALA A 198 8.83 5.76 13.52
CA ALA A 198 8.92 4.98 14.74
C ALA A 198 9.11 3.47 14.49
N VAL A 199 8.52 2.90 13.44
CA VAL A 199 8.70 1.47 13.09
C VAL A 199 10.14 1.22 12.61
N LEU A 200 10.67 2.14 11.78
CA LEU A 200 12.05 2.06 11.31
C LEU A 200 13.05 2.25 12.46
N LEU A 201 12.79 3.20 13.35
CA LEU A 201 13.64 3.48 14.51
C LEU A 201 13.57 2.36 15.55
N PHE A 202 12.40 1.76 15.74
CA PHE A 202 12.23 0.58 16.58
C PHE A 202 13.00 -0.62 16.01
N GLY A 203 12.89 -0.87 14.69
CA GLY A 203 13.64 -1.93 14.02
C GLY A 203 15.16 -1.74 14.14
N ALA A 204 15.65 -0.53 13.84
CA ALA A 204 17.07 -0.19 13.98
C ALA A 204 17.56 -0.28 15.44
N GLY A 205 16.74 0.18 16.38
CA GLY A 205 17.04 0.12 17.82
C GLY A 205 17.15 -1.31 18.34
N LEU A 206 16.25 -2.21 17.90
CA LEU A 206 16.28 -3.62 18.30
C LEU A 206 17.51 -4.35 17.76
N ILE A 207 17.89 -4.08 16.50
CA ILE A 207 19.14 -4.62 15.90
C ILE A 207 20.36 -4.13 16.69
N SER A 208 20.40 -2.84 17.02
CA SER A 208 21.49 -2.26 17.82
C SER A 208 21.59 -2.91 19.21
N LEU A 209 20.46 -3.18 19.86
CA LEU A 209 20.42 -3.78 21.20
C LEU A 209 20.88 -5.24 21.19
N VAL A 210 20.46 -6.04 20.20
CA VAL A 210 20.91 -7.44 20.06
C VAL A 210 22.41 -7.50 19.76
N GLY A 211 22.93 -6.58 18.93
CA GLY A 211 24.35 -6.45 18.65
C GLY A 211 25.20 -6.11 19.89
N LEU A 212 24.69 -5.23 20.78
CA LEU A 212 25.37 -4.85 22.02
C LEU A 212 25.24 -5.90 23.13
N GLY A 213 24.09 -6.57 23.24
CA GLY A 213 23.82 -7.59 24.27
C GLY A 213 24.64 -8.88 24.13
N ALA A 214 24.88 -9.34 22.89
CA ALA A 214 25.65 -10.55 22.63
C ALA A 214 27.18 -10.38 22.84
N GLY A 215 27.69 -9.14 22.75
CA GLY A 215 29.10 -8.80 22.98
C GLY A 215 29.46 -8.51 24.45
N GLY A 216 28.53 -7.95 25.23
CA GLY A 216 28.80 -7.48 26.60
C GLY A 216 29.03 -8.60 27.63
N LEU A 217 28.38 -9.75 27.47
CA LEU A 217 28.50 -10.87 28.43
C LEU A 217 29.76 -11.73 28.25
N ARG A 218 30.47 -11.62 27.12
CA ARG A 218 31.74 -12.35 26.91
C ARG A 218 32.91 -11.74 27.69
N ASN A 219 32.81 -10.47 28.09
CA ASN A 219 33.85 -9.77 28.86
C ASN A 219 33.75 -9.97 30.38
N LEU A 220 32.65 -10.52 30.90
CA LEU A 220 32.46 -10.75 32.34
C LEU A 220 32.96 -12.12 32.84
N ARG A 221 33.34 -13.03 31.93
CA ARG A 221 33.86 -14.37 32.29
C ARG A 221 35.38 -14.49 32.33
N GLY A 222 36.12 -13.42 32.00
CA GLY A 222 37.59 -13.40 32.00
C GLY A 222 38.25 -12.77 33.23
N SER A 223 37.50 -12.12 34.12
CA SER A 223 38.04 -11.45 35.31
C SER A 223 37.88 -12.31 36.57
N ARG A 224 38.54 -13.46 36.60
CA ARG A 224 38.98 -14.09 37.86
C ARG A 224 40.41 -14.60 37.63
N ALA A 225 41.36 -13.74 37.96
CA ALA A 225 42.73 -14.11 38.29
C ALA A 225 42.87 -14.02 39.82
#